data_AF-A0A2T3MEA6-F1
#
_entry.id   AF-A0A2T3MEA6-F1
#
_cell.length_a   1.000
_cell.length_b   1.000
_cell.length_c   1.000
_cell.angle_alpha   90.00
_cell.angle_beta   90.00
_cell.angle_gamma   90.00
#
_symmetry.space_group_name_H-M   'P 1'
#
loop_
_entity.id
_entity.type
_entity.pdbx_description
1 polymer ?
#
loop_
_entity_poly.entity_id
_entity_poly.type
_entity_poly.pdbx_seq_one_letter_code
_entity_poly.pdbx_strand_id
1 'polypeptide(L)'
;MCYKLPIQQVTSWINVLTSTNIPIQSVALLINNLPVNNLFADQFNRMNIKTYPPIKEADPNILMNEILNSDCNLFIVDRSSYPLLRQLLPSQKKNDMVIVLIQESWMPNWTWSFTQYHFLCQQDLP
;
A
#
# COMPACT_ATOMS: atom_id res chain seq x y z
N MET A 1 -3.50 -16.63 11.30
CA MET A 1 -3.31 -17.26 9.97
C MET A 1 -2.27 -16.46 9.20
N CYS A 2 -1.06 -16.98 9.02
CA CYS A 2 -0.07 -16.37 8.13
C CYS A 2 -0.44 -16.76 6.69
N TYR A 3 -1.03 -15.83 5.94
CA TYR A 3 -1.25 -16.05 4.51
C TYR A 3 0.08 -15.89 3.76
N LYS A 4 0.42 -16.88 2.93
CA LYS A 4 1.57 -16.81 2.03
C LYS A 4 1.11 -16.12 0.73
N LEU A 5 1.39 -14.83 0.57
CA LEU A 5 1.44 -14.26 -0.78
C LEU A 5 2.59 -14.97 -1.51
N PRO A 6 2.35 -15.61 -2.66
CA PRO A 6 3.44 -16.12 -3.50
C PRO A 6 4.35 -14.96 -3.90
N ILE A 7 5.68 -15.17 -3.90
CA ILE A 7 6.69 -14.20 -4.36
C ILE A 7 6.33 -13.63 -5.75
N GLN A 8 5.71 -14.45 -6.60
CA GLN A 8 5.20 -14.07 -7.92
C GLN A 8 4.20 -12.91 -7.86
N GLN A 9 3.33 -12.85 -6.85
CA GLN A 9 2.34 -11.78 -6.72
C GLN A 9 3.00 -10.42 -6.40
N VAL A 10 4.10 -10.39 -5.64
CA VAL A 10 4.84 -9.13 -5.39
C VAL A 10 5.40 -8.58 -6.70
N THR A 11 5.99 -9.45 -7.53
CA THR A 11 6.56 -9.05 -8.83
C THR A 11 5.46 -8.56 -9.78
N SER A 12 4.32 -9.25 -9.85
CA SER A 12 3.18 -8.80 -10.65
C SER A 12 2.66 -7.44 -10.19
N TRP A 13 2.58 -7.19 -8.88
CA TRP A 13 2.20 -5.88 -8.36
C TRP A 13 3.18 -4.78 -8.75
N ILE A 14 4.48 -5.02 -8.60
CA ILE A 14 5.51 -4.04 -9.01
C ILE A 14 5.39 -3.73 -10.52
N ASN A 15 5.19 -4.75 -11.36
CA ASN A 15 5.02 -4.57 -12.80
C ASN A 15 3.77 -3.74 -13.11
N VAL A 16 2.62 -4.04 -12.50
CA VAL A 16 1.39 -3.24 -12.69
C VAL A 16 1.64 -1.79 -12.29
N LEU A 17 2.18 -1.57 -11.09
CA LEU A 17 2.41 -0.23 -10.56
C LEU A 17 3.39 0.59 -11.41
N THR A 18 4.47 -0.02 -11.88
CA THR A 18 5.46 0.65 -12.74
C THR A 18 5.00 0.81 -14.19
N SER A 19 4.03 0.01 -14.64
CA SER A 19 3.38 0.16 -15.94
C SER A 19 2.29 1.24 -15.96
N THR A 20 1.81 1.66 -14.79
CA THR A 20 0.88 2.79 -14.71
C THR A 20 1.60 4.11 -15.00
N ASN A 21 0.91 5.05 -15.63
CA ASN A 21 1.43 6.40 -15.86
C ASN A 21 1.47 7.27 -14.57
N ILE A 22 1.25 6.68 -13.39
CA ILE A 22 1.23 7.40 -12.12
C ILE A 22 2.66 7.38 -11.55
N PRO A 23 3.33 8.54 -11.43
CA PRO A 23 4.69 8.58 -10.91
C PRO A 23 4.69 8.21 -9.42
N ILE A 24 5.37 7.12 -9.06
CA ILE A 24 5.47 6.68 -7.66
C ILE A 24 6.53 7.52 -6.95
N GLN A 25 6.11 8.36 -6.00
CA GLN A 25 7.01 9.23 -5.24
C GLN A 25 7.56 8.50 -4.01
N SER A 26 6.66 7.94 -3.21
CA SER A 26 7.02 7.07 -2.10
C SER A 26 5.84 6.17 -1.71
N VAL A 27 6.17 5.09 -0.99
CA VAL A 27 5.25 3.97 -0.75
C VAL A 27 5.06 3.73 0.74
N ALA A 28 3.82 3.77 1.22
CA ALA A 28 3.46 3.28 2.53
C ALA A 28 3.15 1.78 2.45
N LEU A 29 3.92 0.97 3.16
CA LEU A 29 3.68 -0.47 3.26
C LEU A 29 2.89 -0.70 4.55
N LEU A 30 1.61 -1.02 4.44
CA LEU A 30 0.75 -1.41 5.56
C LEU A 30 0.51 -2.93 5.51
N ILE A 31 1.60 -3.68 5.63
CA ILE A 31 1.63 -5.13 5.50
C ILE A 31 2.21 -5.71 6.79
N ASN A 32 1.43 -6.50 7.50
CA ASN A 32 1.83 -7.13 8.77
C ASN A 32 2.68 -8.40 8.55
N ASN A 33 2.54 -9.04 7.38
CA ASN A 33 3.43 -10.13 6.96
C ASN A 33 4.82 -9.58 6.62
N LEU A 34 5.75 -9.69 7.57
CA LEU A 34 7.11 -9.14 7.47
C LEU A 34 7.88 -9.65 6.23
N PRO A 35 7.91 -10.96 5.91
CA PRO A 35 8.50 -11.43 4.66
C PRO A 35 7.97 -10.73 3.40
N VAL A 36 6.64 -10.54 3.29
CA VAL A 36 6.03 -9.88 2.13
C VAL A 36 6.36 -8.39 2.13
N ASN A 37 6.32 -7.75 3.30
CA ASN A 37 6.69 -6.35 3.47
C ASN A 37 8.13 -6.08 2.99
N ASN A 38 9.09 -6.89 3.46
CA ASN A 38 10.49 -6.77 3.08
C ASN A 38 10.68 -6.96 1.57
N LEU A 39 9.96 -7.90 0.95
CA LEU A 39 10.04 -8.08 -0.51
C LEU A 39 9.57 -6.84 -1.28
N PHE A 40 8.47 -6.21 -0.85
CA PHE A 40 8.05 -4.94 -1.46
C PHE A 40 9.09 -3.83 -1.23
N ALA A 41 9.55 -3.67 0.02
CA ALA A 41 10.55 -2.67 0.37
C ALA A 41 11.83 -2.82 -0.47
N ASP A 42 12.36 -4.03 -0.59
CA ASP A 42 13.55 -4.32 -1.38
C ASP A 42 13.38 -3.98 -2.86
N GLN A 43 12.22 -4.29 -3.45
CA GLN A 43 11.95 -3.97 -4.86
C GLN A 43 11.84 -2.47 -5.10
N PHE A 44 11.14 -1.73 -4.24
CA PHE A 44 11.04 -0.27 -4.35
C PHE A 44 12.38 0.43 -4.09
N ASN A 45 13.14 -0.02 -3.10
CA ASN A 45 14.46 0.52 -2.80
C ASN A 45 15.42 0.35 -3.99
N ARG A 46 15.37 -0.79 -4.70
CA ARG A 46 16.16 -0.99 -5.94
C ARG A 46 15.78 -0.01 -7.05
N MET A 47 14.56 0.52 -7.03
CA MET A 47 14.07 1.55 -7.96
C MET A 47 14.29 2.97 -7.42
N ASN A 48 15.04 3.14 -6.31
CA ASN A 48 15.23 4.41 -5.59
C ASN A 48 13.91 5.05 -5.09
N ILE A 49 12.87 4.25 -4.87
CA ILE A 49 11.59 4.70 -4.33
C ILE A 49 11.61 4.50 -2.81
N LYS A 50 11.35 5.57 -2.06
CA LYS A 50 11.33 5.52 -0.60
C LYS A 50 10.13 4.73 -0.09
N THR A 51 10.35 3.81 0.83
CA THR A 51 9.29 3.04 1.49
C THR A 51 9.16 3.36 2.97
N TYR A 52 7.93 3.42 3.46
CA TYR A 52 7.56 3.62 4.86
C TYR A 52 6.88 2.35 5.38
N PRO A 53 7.64 1.41 5.96
CA PRO A 53 7.08 0.19 6.54
C PRO A 53 6.33 0.49 7.84
N PRO A 54 5.37 -0.36 8.25
CA PRO A 54 4.70 -0.23 9.51
C PRO A 54 5.67 -0.73 10.58
N ILE A 55 6.24 0.18 11.35
CA ILE A 55 7.15 -0.19 12.43
C ILE A 55 6.29 -0.88 13.50
N LYS A 56 6.45 -2.20 13.66
CA LYS A 56 5.71 -3.03 14.64
C LYS A 56 5.82 -2.53 16.08
N GLU A 57 6.79 -1.67 16.37
CA GLU A 57 7.10 -1.14 17.69
C GLU A 57 6.90 0.39 17.82
N ALA A 58 6.59 1.10 16.73
CA ALA A 58 6.32 2.54 16.81
C ALA A 58 4.84 2.77 17.11
N ASP A 59 4.56 3.81 17.88
CA ASP A 59 3.21 4.34 18.05
C ASP A 59 2.60 4.57 16.65
N PRO A 60 1.42 3.98 16.35
CA PRO A 60 0.71 4.20 15.08
C PRO A 60 0.61 5.68 14.71
N ASN A 61 0.52 6.58 15.71
CA ASN A 61 0.48 8.02 15.49
C ASN A 61 1.76 8.59 14.85
N ILE A 62 2.93 8.03 15.17
CA ILE A 62 4.21 8.44 14.59
C ILE A 62 4.25 8.05 13.12
N LEU A 63 3.89 6.80 12.81
CA LEU A 63 3.78 6.32 11.43
C LEU A 63 2.75 7.14 10.64
N MET A 64 1.60 7.46 11.25
CA MET A 64 0.60 8.32 10.63
C MET A 64 1.17 9.70 10.32
N ASN A 65 1.91 10.31 11.25
CA ASN A 65 2.55 11.61 11.02
C ASN A 65 3.62 11.55 9.94
N GLU A 66 4.43 10.50 9.87
CA GLU A 66 5.41 10.35 8.80
C GLU A 66 4.75 10.21 7.44
N ILE A 67 3.69 9.39 7.33
CA ILE A 67 2.95 9.20 6.08
C ILE A 67 2.23 10.49 5.67
N LEU A 68 1.57 11.18 6.60
CA LEU A 68 0.84 12.43 6.32
C LEU A 68 1.76 13.57 5.92
N ASN A 69 2.96 13.65 6.52
CA ASN A 69 3.96 14.67 6.19
C ASN A 69 4.88 14.26 5.03
N SER A 70 4.66 13.10 4.42
CA SER A 70 5.45 12.61 3.30
C SER A 70 4.79 12.85 1.94
N ASP A 71 5.61 12.72 0.91
CA ASP A 71 5.19 12.58 -0.48
C ASP A 71 4.74 11.16 -0.84
N CYS A 72 4.12 10.46 0.12
CA CYS A 72 3.51 9.17 -0.14
C CYS A 72 2.31 9.36 -1.05
N ASN A 73 2.28 8.63 -2.15
CA ASN A 73 1.15 8.58 -3.08
C ASN A 73 0.75 7.14 -3.44
N LEU A 74 1.41 6.14 -2.87
CA LEU A 74 1.10 4.73 -3.02
C LEU A 74 1.00 4.03 -1.67
N PHE A 75 -0.10 3.35 -1.42
CA PHE A 75 -0.30 2.50 -0.25
C PHE A 75 -0.40 1.05 -0.69
N ILE A 76 0.34 0.16 -0.04
CA ILE A 76 0.21 -1.30 -0.25
C ILE A 76 -0.23 -1.91 1.06
N VAL A 77 -1.41 -2.52 1.07
CA VAL A 77 -2.15 -2.79 2.30
C VAL A 77 -2.64 -4.22 2.33
N ASP A 78 -2.38 -4.92 3.43
CA ASP A 78 -3.01 -6.21 3.73
C ASP A 78 -4.30 -6.03 4.54
N ARG A 79 -5.13 -7.08 4.59
CA ARG A 79 -6.44 -7.02 5.26
C ARG A 79 -6.35 -6.67 6.74
N SER A 80 -5.24 -7.02 7.41
CA SER A 80 -5.06 -6.73 8.83
C SER A 80 -4.88 -5.24 9.12
N SER A 81 -4.44 -4.46 8.12
CA SER A 81 -4.21 -3.02 8.24
C SER A 81 -5.36 -2.14 7.74
N TYR A 82 -6.51 -2.71 7.33
CA TYR A 82 -7.67 -1.90 6.88
C TYR A 82 -8.21 -0.92 7.93
N PRO A 83 -8.30 -1.26 9.23
CA PRO A 83 -8.74 -0.29 10.23
C PRO A 83 -7.85 0.96 10.25
N LEU A 84 -6.53 0.77 10.19
CA LEU A 84 -5.55 1.85 10.14
C LEU A 84 -5.66 2.65 8.83
N LEU A 85 -5.77 1.96 7.69
CA LEU A 85 -5.98 2.61 6.39
C LEU A 85 -7.22 3.53 6.43
N ARG A 86 -8.35 3.05 6.93
CA ARG A 86 -9.58 3.84 7.01
C ARG A 86 -9.48 5.06 7.93
N GLN A 87 -8.58 5.05 8.91
CA GLN A 87 -8.26 6.22 9.74
C GLN A 87 -7.36 7.22 9.00
N LEU A 88 -6.51 6.75 8.09
CA LEU A 88 -5.59 7.56 7.29
C LEU A 88 -6.27 8.27 6.11
N LEU A 89 -7.22 7.59 5.43
CA LEU A 89 -7.85 8.10 4.21
C LEU A 89 -8.59 9.45 4.39
N PRO A 90 -9.31 9.73 5.48
CA PRO A 90 -9.94 11.04 5.65
C PRO A 90 -8.94 12.19 5.84
N SER A 91 -7.76 11.88 6.37
CA SER A 91 -6.73 12.87 6.73
C SER A 91 -5.81 13.21 5.55
N GLN A 92 -5.75 12.34 4.54
CA GLN A 92 -5.01 12.58 3.30
C GLN A 92 -5.82 13.46 2.35
N LYS A 93 -5.24 14.59 1.95
CA LYS A 93 -5.85 15.55 1.00
C LYS A 93 -5.28 15.45 -0.41
N LYS A 94 -4.37 14.50 -0.66
CA LYS A 94 -3.73 14.33 -1.95
C LYS A 94 -4.68 13.64 -2.91
N ASN A 95 -5.05 14.36 -3.96
CA ASN A 95 -5.62 13.75 -5.16
C ASN A 95 -4.50 12.92 -5.82
N ASP A 96 -4.83 11.79 -6.44
CA ASP A 96 -3.91 10.87 -7.13
C ASP A 96 -3.18 9.83 -6.25
N MET A 97 -3.77 9.48 -5.11
CA MET A 97 -3.29 8.34 -4.32
C MET A 97 -3.77 7.00 -4.88
N VAL A 98 -2.83 6.05 -4.99
CA VAL A 98 -3.09 4.66 -5.36
C VAL A 98 -3.07 3.79 -4.09
N ILE A 99 -4.05 2.93 -3.93
CA ILE A 99 -4.17 2.01 -2.78
C ILE A 99 -4.30 0.58 -3.30
N VAL A 100 -3.30 -0.23 -3.03
CA VAL A 100 -3.24 -1.63 -3.44
C VAL A 100 -3.69 -2.52 -2.30
N LEU A 101 -4.80 -3.22 -2.51
CA LEU A 101 -5.36 -4.23 -1.61
C LEU A 101 -4.85 -5.62 -2.03
N ILE A 102 -3.69 -6.03 -1.50
CA ILE A 102 -2.95 -7.19 -2.02
C ILE A 102 -3.63 -8.55 -1.77
N GLN A 103 -4.70 -8.59 -0.97
CA GLN A 103 -5.41 -9.82 -0.56
C GLN A 103 -6.85 -9.90 -1.06
N GLU A 104 -7.41 -8.82 -1.60
CA GLU A 104 -8.80 -8.84 -2.08
C GLU A 104 -8.84 -9.18 -3.55
N SER A 105 -9.75 -10.06 -3.94
CA SER A 105 -10.03 -10.33 -5.35
C SER A 105 -10.83 -9.20 -6.00
N TRP A 106 -11.64 -8.49 -5.21
CA TRP A 106 -12.56 -7.44 -5.68
C TRP A 106 -12.48 -6.24 -4.74
N MET A 107 -12.80 -5.05 -5.23
CA MET A 107 -12.91 -3.85 -4.39
C MET A 107 -13.98 -4.04 -3.28
N PRO A 108 -13.60 -3.96 -1.99
CA PRO A 108 -14.57 -4.05 -0.91
C PRO A 108 -15.54 -2.85 -0.89
N ASN A 109 -16.80 -3.06 -0.51
CA ASN A 109 -17.84 -2.01 -0.50
C ASN A 109 -17.45 -0.72 0.24
N TRP A 110 -16.65 -0.80 1.30
CA TRP A 110 -16.23 0.37 2.07
C TRP A 110 -15.34 1.33 1.28
N THR A 111 -14.69 0.86 0.21
CA THR A 111 -13.86 1.70 -0.67
C THR A 111 -14.69 2.74 -1.42
N TRP A 112 -15.99 2.50 -1.58
CA TRP A 112 -16.89 3.41 -2.30
C TRP A 112 -17.12 4.72 -1.57
N SER A 113 -16.82 4.79 -0.27
CA SER A 113 -16.84 6.03 0.50
C SER A 113 -15.62 6.93 0.24
N PHE A 114 -14.68 6.49 -0.59
CA PHE A 114 -13.34 7.05 -0.77
C PHE A 114 -13.04 7.25 -2.26
N THR A 115 -13.95 7.88 -3.00
CA THR A 115 -13.90 7.99 -4.48
C THR A 115 -12.74 8.82 -5.02
N GLN A 116 -12.10 9.65 -4.19
CA GLN A 116 -10.91 10.41 -4.55
C GLN A 116 -9.62 9.55 -4.66
N TYR A 117 -9.70 8.28 -4.26
CA TYR A 117 -8.57 7.35 -4.27
C TYR A 117 -8.72 6.30 -5.37
N HIS A 118 -7.60 5.90 -5.95
CA HIS A 118 -7.55 4.81 -6.92
C HIS A 118 -7.22 3.49 -6.22
N PHE A 119 -8.22 2.62 -6.05
CA PHE A 119 -8.00 1.30 -5.44
C PHE A 119 -7.68 0.25 -6.51
N LEU A 120 -6.68 -0.58 -6.22
CA LEU A 120 -6.32 -1.76 -7.00
C LEU A 120 -6.47 -3.01 -6.12
N CYS A 121 -6.86 -4.12 -6.72
CA CYS A 121 -7.03 -5.42 -6.08
C CYS A 121 -6.59 -6.55 -7.03
N GLN A 122 -6.62 -7.81 -6.59
CA GLN A 122 -5.98 -8.90 -7.34
C GLN A 122 -6.55 -9.11 -8.76
N GLN A 123 -7.79 -8.70 -9.05
CA GLN A 123 -8.33 -8.73 -10.42
C GLN A 123 -7.59 -7.79 -11.40
N ASP A 124 -6.87 -6.79 -10.88
CA ASP A 124 -6.10 -5.83 -11.66
C ASP A 124 -4.69 -6.36 -11.99
N LEU A 125 -4.34 -7.54 -11.46
CA LEU A 125 -3.12 -8.26 -11.86
C LEU A 125 -3.35 -9.04 -13.16
N PRO A 126 -2.37 -9.10 -14.05
CA PRO A 126 -2.41 -9.93 -15.26
C PRO A 126 -2.29 -11.44 -14.96
#